data_AF-A0A067CQI9-F1
#
_entry.id   AF-A0A067CQI9-F1
#
_cell.length_a   1.000
_cell.length_b   1.000
_cell.length_c   1.000
_cell.angle_alpha   90.00
_cell.angle_beta   90.00
_cell.angle_gamma   90.00
#
_symmetry.space_group_name_H-M   'P 1'
#
loop_
_entity.id
_entity.type
_entity.pdbx_description
1 polymer ?
#
loop_
_entity_poly.entity_id
_entity_poly.type
_entity_poly.pdbx_seq_one_letter_code
_entity_poly.pdbx_strand_id
1 'polypeptide(L)'
;MASTAWLESADYVRRLYDLYERNVADTQIEDLPASPPAAVAKRLAAVPLAWSSLPSLARRALLWDAGYVRSTAGAMAYVQVQTQCVNATGRSMASIAVRRPQYGGSTVVCDSARNATTTYFRQASSLGVVDIDWTCATQAPLANGASIAWSQDDLGPLTVPTPQVFMVLTDDAQSMFAIHTSPWPSASYGKCPAPNRPSGLVVPCVDAATAKPGLWCNPAPSSLMDVWLKQLHNPTVVLPTTLTPTTVRPTDTIVAPPMPMSQPTATGAVGAAVIVLGAAFGVTAVIVGVCFIAWFQRRLQEMIDATENNLRVAPAPVDAIEADHQSSSGLYGPLVTPKEADRRQY
;
A
#
# COMPACT_ATOMS: atom_id res chain seq x y z
N MET A 1 -3.44 14.93 -22.51
CA MET A 1 -4.43 14.88 -21.42
C MET A 1 -4.10 13.68 -20.54
N ALA A 2 -3.73 13.89 -19.27
CA ALA A 2 -3.52 12.79 -18.34
C ALA A 2 -4.87 12.09 -18.11
N SER A 3 -4.96 10.79 -18.37
CA SER A 3 -6.26 10.11 -18.32
C SER A 3 -6.74 9.96 -16.88
N THR A 4 -8.03 10.19 -16.68
CA THR A 4 -8.79 9.85 -15.47
C THR A 4 -9.00 8.34 -15.31
N ALA A 5 -8.40 7.52 -16.19
CA ALA A 5 -8.66 6.08 -16.30
C ALA A 5 -8.41 5.32 -14.98
N TRP A 6 -7.54 5.85 -14.13
CA TRP A 6 -7.18 5.22 -12.86
C TRP A 6 -7.97 5.72 -11.66
N LEU A 7 -8.68 6.84 -11.77
CA LEU A 7 -9.30 7.57 -10.64
C LEU A 7 -10.16 6.65 -9.75
N GLU A 8 -10.88 5.73 -10.38
CA GLU A 8 -11.82 4.78 -9.75
C GLU A 8 -11.57 3.35 -10.25
N SER A 9 -10.33 3.01 -10.61
CA SER A 9 -9.97 1.70 -11.16
C SER A 9 -9.00 0.96 -10.25
N ALA A 10 -9.38 -0.26 -9.89
CA ALA A 10 -8.54 -1.20 -9.16
C ALA A 10 -7.82 -2.19 -10.10
N ASP A 11 -7.82 -1.95 -11.43
CA ASP A 11 -7.12 -2.79 -12.42
C ASP A 11 -5.61 -2.54 -12.40
N TYR A 12 -4.98 -2.93 -11.29
CA TYR A 12 -3.53 -2.78 -11.13
C TYR A 12 -2.74 -3.75 -12.02
N VAL A 13 -3.35 -4.81 -12.55
CA VAL A 13 -2.71 -5.64 -13.57
C VAL A 13 -2.47 -4.79 -14.81
N ARG A 14 -3.50 -4.10 -15.31
CA ARG A 14 -3.34 -3.21 -16.47
C ARG A 14 -2.39 -2.07 -16.17
N ARG A 15 -2.48 -1.44 -15.00
CA ARG A 15 -1.58 -0.35 -14.63
C ARG A 15 -0.11 -0.79 -14.59
N LEU A 16 0.17 -1.92 -13.95
CA LEU A 16 1.54 -2.45 -13.83
C LEU A 16 2.08 -2.94 -15.17
N TYR A 17 1.22 -3.48 -16.04
CA TYR A 17 1.57 -3.80 -17.42
C TYR A 17 1.94 -2.52 -18.21
N ASP A 18 1.13 -1.46 -18.13
CA ASP A 18 1.43 -0.19 -18.80
C ASP A 18 2.74 0.44 -18.31
N LEU A 19 3.08 0.28 -17.03
CA LEU A 19 4.36 0.70 -16.45
C LEU A 19 5.53 -0.15 -16.98
N TYR A 20 5.33 -1.47 -17.10
CA TYR A 20 6.31 -2.40 -17.67
C TYR A 20 6.64 -2.07 -19.12
N GLU A 21 5.62 -1.85 -19.96
CA GLU A 21 5.80 -1.48 -21.37
C GLU A 21 6.54 -0.14 -21.54
N ARG A 22 6.45 0.75 -20.53
CA ARG A 22 7.16 2.03 -20.49
C ARG A 22 8.56 1.92 -19.86
N ASN A 23 9.01 0.72 -19.50
CA ASN A 23 10.28 0.47 -18.81
C ASN A 23 10.42 1.27 -17.49
N VAL A 24 9.32 1.45 -16.76
CA VAL A 24 9.37 2.09 -15.44
C VAL A 24 10.05 1.15 -14.46
N ALA A 25 11.06 1.66 -13.76
CA ALA A 25 11.75 0.91 -12.72
C ALA A 25 10.85 0.74 -11.48
N ASP A 26 10.83 -0.47 -10.93
CA ASP A 26 10.21 -0.75 -9.64
C ASP A 26 11.17 -0.40 -8.51
N THR A 27 10.93 0.73 -7.85
CA THR A 27 11.79 1.25 -6.78
C THR A 27 11.47 0.66 -5.40
N GLN A 28 10.58 -0.33 -5.31
CA GLN A 28 10.10 -0.88 -4.05
C GLN A 28 10.30 -2.40 -3.98
N ILE A 29 11.25 -2.95 -4.74
CA ILE A 29 11.42 -4.39 -4.97
C ILE A 29 11.52 -5.23 -3.69
N GLU A 30 12.06 -4.63 -2.63
CA GLU A 30 12.17 -5.18 -1.27
C GLU A 30 10.81 -5.52 -0.64
N ASP A 31 9.72 -4.93 -1.12
CA ASP A 31 8.37 -5.23 -0.68
C ASP A 31 7.85 -6.58 -1.20
N LEU A 32 8.45 -7.13 -2.27
CA LEU A 32 8.02 -8.39 -2.86
C LEU A 32 8.48 -9.57 -2.00
N PRO A 33 7.65 -10.62 -1.87
CA PRO A 33 8.04 -11.79 -1.12
C PRO A 33 9.12 -12.57 -1.90
N ALA A 34 10.07 -13.14 -1.17
CA ALA A 34 11.15 -13.94 -1.76
C ALA A 34 10.61 -15.17 -2.51
N SER A 35 9.53 -15.77 -2.01
CA SER A 35 8.80 -16.87 -2.64
C SER A 35 7.32 -16.50 -2.85
N PRO A 36 6.67 -17.01 -3.90
CA PRO A 36 5.27 -16.71 -4.16
C PRO A 36 4.35 -17.48 -3.19
N PRO A 37 3.17 -16.93 -2.85
CA PRO A 37 2.10 -17.71 -2.22
C PRO A 37 1.70 -18.92 -3.07
N ALA A 38 1.17 -19.97 -2.43
CA ALA A 38 0.88 -21.26 -3.08
C ALA A 38 -0.04 -21.15 -4.31
N ALA A 39 -1.07 -20.29 -4.26
CA ALA A 39 -1.96 -20.07 -5.40
C ALA A 39 -1.24 -19.42 -6.60
N VAL A 40 -0.31 -18.49 -6.32
CA VAL A 40 0.54 -17.87 -7.35
C VAL A 40 1.51 -18.91 -7.92
N ALA A 41 2.14 -19.72 -7.08
CA ALA A 41 3.02 -20.80 -7.51
C ALA A 41 2.29 -21.80 -8.45
N LYS A 42 1.06 -22.18 -8.11
CA LYS A 42 0.22 -23.07 -8.93
C LYS A 42 -0.07 -22.46 -10.31
N ARG A 43 -0.34 -21.16 -10.37
CA ARG A 43 -0.59 -20.47 -11.66
C ARG A 43 0.66 -20.39 -12.52
N LEU A 44 1.83 -20.15 -11.92
CA LEU A 44 3.10 -20.18 -12.62
C LEU A 44 3.49 -21.57 -13.10
N ALA A 45 3.13 -22.63 -12.37
CA ALA A 45 3.37 -24.00 -12.84
C ALA A 45 2.60 -24.33 -14.14
N ALA A 46 1.47 -23.66 -14.40
CA ALA A 46 0.68 -23.85 -15.63
C ALA A 46 1.32 -23.17 -16.86
N VAL A 47 2.22 -22.21 -16.65
CA VAL A 47 2.99 -21.52 -17.71
C VAL A 47 4.43 -21.52 -17.24
N PRO A 48 5.24 -22.55 -17.58
CA PRO A 48 6.44 -22.99 -16.83
C PRO A 48 7.47 -21.89 -16.62
N LEU A 49 7.20 -21.06 -15.61
CA LEU A 49 7.91 -19.84 -15.25
C LEU A 49 8.29 -19.93 -13.79
N ALA A 50 9.52 -19.50 -13.48
CA ALA A 50 9.95 -19.36 -12.09
C ALA A 50 9.49 -18.01 -11.55
N TRP A 51 9.15 -17.93 -10.26
CA TRP A 51 8.87 -16.65 -9.61
C TRP A 51 10.02 -15.65 -9.77
N SER A 52 11.25 -16.13 -9.60
CA SER A 52 12.47 -15.32 -9.69
C SER A 52 12.80 -14.85 -11.10
N SER A 53 12.25 -15.48 -12.15
CA SER A 53 12.47 -15.05 -13.54
C SER A 53 11.51 -13.94 -13.97
N LEU A 54 10.48 -13.64 -13.17
CA LEU A 54 9.51 -12.61 -13.51
C LEU A 54 10.07 -11.20 -13.21
N PRO A 55 9.85 -10.23 -14.13
CA PRO A 55 10.02 -8.81 -13.82
C PRO A 55 9.25 -8.43 -12.55
N SER A 56 9.79 -7.52 -11.75
CA SER A 56 9.19 -7.13 -10.46
C SER A 56 7.76 -6.57 -10.60
N LEU A 57 7.48 -5.79 -11.66
CA LEU A 57 6.13 -5.31 -11.96
C LEU A 57 5.15 -6.45 -12.27
N ALA A 58 5.60 -7.50 -12.98
CA ALA A 58 4.80 -8.69 -13.24
C ALA A 58 4.53 -9.50 -11.96
N ARG A 59 5.52 -9.58 -11.06
CA ARG A 59 5.35 -10.18 -9.72
C ARG A 59 4.27 -9.46 -8.91
N ARG A 60 4.30 -8.12 -8.87
CA ARG A 60 3.26 -7.32 -8.20
C ARG A 60 1.88 -7.53 -8.84
N ALA A 61 1.81 -7.51 -10.16
CA ALA A 61 0.57 -7.67 -10.89
C ALA A 61 -0.04 -9.05 -10.60
N LEU A 62 0.79 -10.10 -10.56
CA LEU A 62 0.36 -11.45 -10.29
C LEU A 62 -0.12 -11.64 -8.84
N LEU A 63 0.56 -11.01 -7.87
CA LEU A 63 0.08 -10.98 -6.47
C LEU A 63 -1.28 -10.29 -6.38
N TRP A 64 -1.39 -9.09 -6.96
CA TRP A 64 -2.64 -8.35 -7.00
C TRP A 64 -3.77 -9.14 -7.65
N ASP A 65 -3.53 -9.73 -8.83
CA ASP A 65 -4.54 -10.49 -9.58
C ASP A 65 -5.05 -11.71 -8.80
N ALA A 66 -4.16 -12.36 -8.04
CA ALA A 66 -4.50 -13.48 -7.16
C ALA A 66 -5.08 -13.06 -5.80
N GLY A 67 -5.20 -11.75 -5.54
CA GLY A 67 -5.74 -11.22 -4.28
C GLY A 67 -4.75 -11.18 -3.12
N TYR A 68 -3.44 -11.18 -3.36
CA TYR A 68 -2.44 -11.03 -2.29
C TYR A 68 -1.98 -9.59 -2.15
N VAL A 69 -2.14 -9.04 -0.95
CA VAL A 69 -1.75 -7.67 -0.60
C VAL A 69 -0.80 -7.70 0.59
N ARG A 70 0.15 -6.76 0.64
CA ARG A 70 1.12 -6.70 1.74
C ARG A 70 0.41 -6.43 3.07
N SER A 71 0.80 -7.16 4.11
CA SER A 71 0.32 -6.92 5.46
C SER A 71 1.28 -6.00 6.22
N THR A 72 0.72 -5.22 7.13
CA THR A 72 1.44 -4.26 7.98
C THR A 72 1.91 -4.86 9.31
N ALA A 73 1.59 -6.13 9.61
CA ALA A 73 2.07 -6.84 10.79
C ALA A 73 3.23 -7.81 10.48
N GLY A 74 4.29 -7.71 11.28
CA GLY A 74 5.62 -8.27 11.03
C GLY A 74 5.81 -9.80 11.10
N ALA A 75 4.75 -10.61 10.99
CA ALA A 75 4.87 -12.08 10.90
C ALA A 75 4.31 -12.67 9.58
N MET A 76 3.35 -11.99 8.93
CA MET A 76 2.83 -12.38 7.62
C MET A 76 3.08 -11.26 6.63
N ALA A 77 3.93 -11.50 5.64
CA ALA A 77 4.27 -10.49 4.64
C ALA A 77 3.08 -10.15 3.72
N TYR A 78 2.18 -11.10 3.47
CA TYR A 78 1.04 -10.96 2.55
C TYR A 78 -0.21 -11.63 3.11
N VAL A 79 -1.37 -11.03 2.85
CA VAL A 79 -2.69 -11.50 3.26
C VAL A 79 -3.58 -11.70 2.04
N GLN A 80 -4.50 -12.66 2.14
CA GLN A 80 -5.46 -12.95 1.10
C GLN A 80 -6.66 -12.00 1.20
N VAL A 81 -6.84 -11.20 0.16
CA VAL A 81 -8.05 -10.46 -0.13
C VAL A 81 -8.97 -11.36 -0.95
N GLN A 82 -10.23 -11.40 -0.54
CA GLN A 82 -11.31 -12.09 -1.21
C GLN A 82 -12.27 -11.06 -1.82
N THR A 83 -12.98 -11.47 -2.85
CA THR A 83 -13.97 -10.65 -3.55
C THR A 83 -15.31 -11.36 -3.56
N GLN A 84 -16.38 -10.63 -3.89
CA GLN A 84 -17.72 -11.20 -3.92
C GLN A 84 -17.77 -12.43 -4.83
N CYS A 85 -18.30 -13.53 -4.30
CA CYS A 85 -18.45 -14.79 -5.03
C CYS A 85 -19.45 -14.65 -6.19
N VAL A 86 -19.10 -15.27 -7.31
CA VAL A 86 -19.97 -15.60 -8.46
C VAL A 86 -19.68 -17.06 -8.77
N ASN A 87 -20.63 -17.96 -8.49
CA ASN A 87 -20.48 -19.41 -8.68
C ASN A 87 -19.20 -19.99 -8.04
N ALA A 88 -18.98 -19.71 -6.74
CA ALA A 88 -17.81 -20.14 -5.96
C ALA A 88 -16.44 -19.57 -6.41
N THR A 89 -16.41 -18.66 -7.38
CA THR A 89 -15.20 -17.91 -7.77
C THR A 89 -15.43 -16.44 -7.48
N GLY A 90 -14.45 -15.75 -6.89
CA GLY A 90 -14.56 -14.33 -6.62
C GLY A 90 -14.55 -13.51 -7.91
N ARG A 91 -15.16 -12.32 -7.91
CA ARG A 91 -14.91 -11.33 -8.97
C ARG A 91 -13.42 -10.99 -9.07
N SER A 92 -12.97 -10.46 -10.20
CA SER A 92 -11.58 -10.02 -10.34
C SER A 92 -11.24 -8.91 -9.32
N MET A 93 -9.98 -8.86 -8.88
CA MET A 93 -9.48 -7.74 -8.07
C MET A 93 -9.61 -6.39 -8.77
N ALA A 94 -9.72 -6.35 -10.11
CA ALA A 94 -10.04 -5.13 -10.85
C ALA A 94 -11.40 -4.51 -10.50
N SER A 95 -12.34 -5.28 -9.92
CA SER A 95 -13.69 -4.80 -9.62
C SER A 95 -13.89 -4.30 -8.19
N ILE A 96 -12.84 -4.23 -7.37
CA ILE A 96 -13.00 -3.91 -5.94
C ILE A 96 -13.08 -2.42 -5.65
N ALA A 97 -12.75 -1.55 -6.61
CA ALA A 97 -12.84 -0.11 -6.39
C ALA A 97 -14.27 0.29 -6.01
N VAL A 98 -14.41 0.90 -4.83
CA VAL A 98 -15.66 1.54 -4.40
C VAL A 98 -15.69 2.92 -5.02
N ARG A 99 -16.67 3.19 -5.90
CA ARG A 99 -16.78 4.48 -6.57
C ARG A 99 -17.35 5.53 -5.63
N ARG A 100 -17.12 6.81 -5.93
CA ARG A 100 -17.68 7.93 -5.14
C ARG A 100 -19.18 7.79 -4.80
N PRO A 101 -20.11 7.44 -5.73
CA PRO A 101 -21.52 7.28 -5.39
C PRO A 101 -21.81 6.12 -4.41
N GLN A 102 -20.88 5.19 -4.24
CA GLN A 102 -21.00 3.99 -3.41
C GLN A 102 -20.32 4.12 -2.05
N TYR A 103 -19.53 5.17 -1.83
CA TYR A 103 -18.75 5.33 -0.59
C TYR A 103 -19.61 5.70 0.62
N GLY A 104 -20.80 6.31 0.42
CA GLY A 104 -21.75 6.65 1.48
C GLY A 104 -21.30 7.77 2.44
N GLY A 105 -20.01 7.86 2.74
CA GLY A 105 -19.41 8.80 3.69
C GLY A 105 -19.10 10.18 3.12
N SER A 106 -18.78 11.10 4.03
CA SER A 106 -18.40 12.48 3.68
C SER A 106 -17.04 12.54 2.96
N THR A 107 -16.95 13.37 1.92
CA THR A 107 -15.72 13.50 1.10
C THR A 107 -15.13 14.90 1.10
N VAL A 108 -13.81 15.02 1.12
CA VAL A 108 -13.05 16.24 0.83
C VAL A 108 -12.59 16.24 -0.63
N VAL A 109 -12.57 17.42 -1.25
CA VAL A 109 -12.08 17.61 -2.63
C VAL A 109 -10.61 18.01 -2.56
N CYS A 110 -9.79 17.34 -3.36
CA CYS A 110 -8.36 17.60 -3.47
C CYS A 110 -7.98 17.91 -4.90
N ASP A 111 -7.09 18.89 -5.06
CA ASP A 111 -6.46 19.16 -6.35
C ASP A 111 -5.49 18.04 -6.69
N SER A 112 -5.55 17.57 -7.92
CA SER A 112 -4.64 16.54 -8.42
C SER A 112 -3.23 17.11 -8.52
N ALA A 113 -2.25 16.36 -8.02
CA ALA A 113 -0.85 16.67 -8.22
C ALA A 113 -0.41 16.54 -9.69
N ARG A 114 -1.20 15.83 -10.51
CA ARG A 114 -0.90 15.56 -11.93
C ARG A 114 -1.36 16.70 -12.83
N ASN A 115 -2.44 17.36 -12.46
CA ASN A 115 -3.02 18.44 -13.24
C ASN A 115 -3.91 19.32 -12.35
N ALA A 116 -3.55 20.60 -12.26
CA ALA A 116 -4.26 21.61 -11.47
C ALA A 116 -5.74 21.80 -11.85
N THR A 117 -6.19 21.30 -13.00
CA THR A 117 -7.60 21.36 -13.42
C THR A 117 -8.40 20.10 -13.10
N THR A 118 -7.75 19.05 -12.57
CA THR A 118 -8.42 17.81 -12.17
C THR A 118 -8.46 17.71 -10.65
N THR A 119 -9.58 17.26 -10.12
CA THR A 119 -9.76 17.02 -8.69
C THR A 119 -10.08 15.55 -8.44
N TYR A 120 -9.85 15.12 -7.21
CA TYR A 120 -10.23 13.80 -6.72
C TYR A 120 -10.80 13.90 -5.31
N PHE A 121 -11.49 12.84 -4.89
CA PHE A 121 -12.20 12.81 -3.62
C PHE A 121 -11.51 11.85 -2.65
N ARG A 122 -11.47 12.26 -1.37
CA ARG A 122 -11.00 11.44 -0.25
C ARG A 122 -12.00 11.49 0.89
N GLN A 123 -11.89 10.56 1.83
CA GLN A 123 -12.63 10.63 3.10
C GLN A 123 -12.41 11.96 3.84
N ALA A 124 -13.49 12.62 4.26
CA ALA A 124 -13.45 13.87 5.01
C ALA A 124 -13.42 13.70 6.53
N SER A 125 -14.00 12.62 7.05
CA SER A 125 -14.21 12.41 8.48
C SER A 125 -14.00 10.95 8.84
N SER A 126 -13.56 10.67 10.07
CA SER A 126 -13.58 9.32 10.65
C SER A 126 -15.00 8.80 10.90
N LEU A 127 -15.98 9.71 10.98
CA LEU A 127 -17.40 9.42 11.12
C LEU A 127 -18.05 9.07 9.77
N GLY A 128 -19.10 8.24 9.84
CA GLY A 128 -19.96 8.00 8.68
C GLY A 128 -19.35 7.04 7.64
N VAL A 129 -18.42 6.17 8.06
CA VAL A 129 -17.97 5.03 7.27
C VAL A 129 -18.93 3.85 7.48
N VAL A 130 -20.22 4.14 7.33
CA VAL A 130 -21.34 3.22 7.47
C VAL A 130 -22.10 3.31 6.14
N ASP A 131 -22.51 2.19 5.56
CA ASP A 131 -23.13 2.10 4.22
C ASP A 131 -22.16 2.08 3.01
N ILE A 132 -21.03 1.40 3.16
CA ILE A 132 -20.18 1.04 2.02
C ILE A 132 -20.75 -0.20 1.33
N ASP A 133 -20.91 -0.14 0.00
CA ASP A 133 -21.10 -1.33 -0.83
C ASP A 133 -19.80 -2.16 -0.81
N TRP A 134 -19.69 -3.09 0.14
CA TRP A 134 -18.49 -3.91 0.31
C TRP A 134 -18.20 -4.74 -0.94
N THR A 135 -17.02 -4.55 -1.52
CA THR A 135 -16.55 -5.24 -2.72
C THR A 135 -15.43 -6.25 -2.45
N CYS A 136 -14.80 -6.16 -1.28
CA CYS A 136 -13.76 -7.07 -0.83
C CYS A 136 -13.89 -7.41 0.66
N ALA A 137 -13.28 -8.53 1.04
CA ALA A 137 -13.07 -8.95 2.41
C ALA A 137 -11.63 -9.40 2.61
N THR A 138 -11.11 -9.25 3.82
CA THR A 138 -9.79 -9.76 4.21
C THR A 138 -9.79 -10.06 5.70
N GLN A 139 -8.87 -10.92 6.12
CA GLN A 139 -8.62 -11.17 7.54
C GLN A 139 -7.14 -11.07 7.78
N ALA A 140 -6.73 -10.21 8.72
CA ALA A 140 -5.34 -10.07 9.08
C ALA A 140 -5.18 -9.49 10.49
N PRO A 141 -4.24 -9.99 11.30
CA PRO A 141 -3.75 -9.20 12.42
C PRO A 141 -2.96 -8.04 11.80
N LEU A 142 -3.50 -6.83 11.79
CA LEU A 142 -2.82 -5.67 11.22
C LEU A 142 -2.44 -4.70 12.32
N ALA A 143 -1.31 -4.02 12.13
CA ALA A 143 -0.98 -2.89 12.98
C ALA A 143 -2.08 -1.83 12.86
N ASN A 144 -2.46 -1.20 13.98
CA ASN A 144 -3.34 -0.04 13.98
C ASN A 144 -2.67 1.07 13.17
N GLY A 145 -3.08 1.24 11.92
CA GLY A 145 -2.81 2.45 11.17
C GLY A 145 -3.98 3.39 11.43
N ALA A 146 -3.73 4.63 11.85
CA ALA A 146 -4.73 5.69 11.77
C ALA A 146 -4.99 6.00 10.28
N SER A 147 -5.62 5.07 9.59
CA SER A 147 -5.76 5.01 8.14
C SER A 147 -7.14 5.47 7.73
N ILE A 148 -7.22 6.12 6.57
CA ILE A 148 -8.49 6.39 5.91
C ILE A 148 -9.08 5.10 5.33
N ALA A 149 -10.40 5.00 5.25
CA ALA A 149 -11.14 3.90 4.64
C ALA A 149 -11.28 4.03 3.13
N TRP A 150 -11.19 5.25 2.57
CA TRP A 150 -11.49 5.47 1.16
C TRP A 150 -10.82 6.72 0.56
N SER A 151 -10.41 6.58 -0.70
CA SER A 151 -9.85 7.64 -1.54
C SER A 151 -9.89 7.19 -3.00
N GLN A 152 -10.17 8.12 -3.90
CA GLN A 152 -9.85 7.97 -5.32
C GLN A 152 -8.33 7.96 -5.57
N ASP A 153 -7.91 7.45 -6.73
CA ASP A 153 -6.52 7.39 -7.16
C ASP A 153 -6.07 8.68 -7.85
N ASP A 154 -4.97 9.26 -7.36
CA ASP A 154 -4.27 10.38 -7.96
C ASP A 154 -2.80 10.09 -8.27
N LEU A 155 -2.38 8.82 -8.20
CA LEU A 155 -0.98 8.46 -8.42
C LEU A 155 -0.57 8.80 -9.85
N GLY A 156 0.67 9.30 -9.99
CA GLY A 156 1.26 9.67 -11.27
C GLY A 156 1.30 8.51 -12.28
N PRO A 157 1.35 8.81 -13.59
CA PRO A 157 1.37 7.79 -14.64
C PRO A 157 2.64 6.92 -14.64
N LEU A 158 3.69 7.33 -13.92
CA LEU A 158 4.95 6.60 -13.74
C LEU A 158 5.13 6.09 -12.30
N THR A 159 4.13 6.27 -11.44
CA THR A 159 4.20 5.80 -10.05
C THR A 159 3.79 4.34 -9.98
N VAL A 160 4.67 3.51 -9.43
CA VAL A 160 4.40 2.10 -9.12
C VAL A 160 3.55 2.02 -7.85
N PRO A 161 2.31 1.51 -7.90
CA PRO A 161 1.47 1.35 -6.73
C PRO A 161 2.00 0.24 -5.81
N THR A 162 1.82 0.41 -4.50
CA THR A 162 2.23 -0.57 -3.47
C THR A 162 1.04 -0.91 -2.57
N PRO A 163 0.22 -1.90 -2.96
CA PRO A 163 -0.93 -2.32 -2.17
C PRO A 163 -0.52 -2.82 -0.78
N GLN A 164 -1.09 -2.24 0.26
CA GLN A 164 -0.88 -2.57 1.67
C GLN A 164 -2.22 -2.54 2.41
N VAL A 165 -2.47 -3.53 3.26
CA VAL A 165 -3.68 -3.55 4.09
C VAL A 165 -3.42 -2.92 5.45
N PHE A 166 -4.32 -2.05 5.86
CA PHE A 166 -4.37 -1.44 7.19
C PHE A 166 -5.69 -1.77 7.87
N MET A 167 -5.66 -1.93 9.19
CA MET A 167 -6.90 -1.87 9.97
C MET A 167 -7.31 -0.40 10.10
N VAL A 168 -8.59 -0.13 9.86
CA VAL A 168 -9.21 1.17 10.04
C VAL A 168 -10.17 1.06 11.20
N LEU A 169 -9.95 1.90 12.21
CA LEU A 169 -10.87 2.06 13.32
C LEU A 169 -11.83 3.19 12.97
N THR A 170 -13.11 2.87 12.96
CA THR A 170 -14.18 3.87 12.88
C THR A 170 -14.56 4.32 14.28
N ASP A 171 -15.14 5.52 14.41
CA ASP A 171 -15.49 6.08 15.72
C ASP A 171 -16.58 5.26 16.45
N ASP A 172 -17.34 4.43 15.72
CA ASP A 172 -18.29 3.46 16.29
C ASP A 172 -17.61 2.18 16.82
N ALA A 173 -16.28 2.18 16.93
CA ALA A 173 -15.43 1.05 17.30
C ALA A 173 -15.57 -0.17 16.38
N GLN A 174 -16.16 -0.03 15.19
CA GLN A 174 -16.13 -1.07 14.17
C GLN A 174 -14.75 -1.08 13.52
N SER A 175 -14.06 -2.21 13.64
CA SER A 175 -12.82 -2.48 12.91
C SER A 175 -13.17 -2.96 11.50
N MET A 176 -12.67 -2.26 10.51
CA MET A 176 -12.68 -2.68 9.11
C MET A 176 -11.25 -2.67 8.56
N PHE A 177 -11.09 -3.08 7.31
CA PHE A 177 -9.82 -3.04 6.63
C PHE A 177 -9.85 -2.08 5.46
N ALA A 178 -8.70 -1.53 5.09
CA ALA A 178 -8.55 -0.77 3.87
C ALA A 178 -7.24 -1.13 3.18
N ILE A 179 -7.30 -1.29 1.85
CA ILE A 179 -6.14 -1.47 1.00
C ILE A 179 -5.70 -0.10 0.50
N HIS A 180 -4.51 0.33 0.89
CA HIS A 180 -3.89 1.55 0.39
C HIS A 180 -2.89 1.20 -0.69
N THR A 181 -2.90 1.91 -1.81
CA THR A 181 -2.01 1.61 -2.95
C THR A 181 -0.90 2.65 -3.12
N SER A 182 -0.85 3.65 -2.25
CA SER A 182 0.22 4.66 -2.23
C SER A 182 1.53 4.08 -1.71
N PRO A 183 2.69 4.43 -2.29
CA PRO A 183 4.02 4.07 -1.76
C PRO A 183 4.45 4.90 -0.54
N TRP A 184 3.60 5.78 -0.05
CA TRP A 184 3.84 6.62 1.11
C TRP A 184 2.66 6.54 2.07
N PRO A 185 2.88 6.89 3.36
CA PRO A 185 1.81 7.01 4.32
C PRO A 185 0.71 7.94 3.80
N SER A 186 -0.53 7.51 3.95
CA SER A 186 -1.69 8.30 3.53
C SER A 186 -1.87 9.50 4.45
N ALA A 187 -2.31 10.63 3.87
CA ALA A 187 -2.77 11.75 4.67
C ALA A 187 -4.01 11.35 5.48
N SER A 188 -4.15 11.93 6.67
CA SER A 188 -5.34 11.75 7.52
C SER A 188 -6.63 12.14 6.80
N TYR A 189 -7.78 11.72 7.34
CA TYR A 189 -9.09 12.14 6.86
C TYR A 189 -9.23 13.67 6.85
N GLY A 190 -10.03 14.20 5.93
CA GLY A 190 -10.29 15.64 5.82
C GLY A 190 -9.11 16.47 5.31
N LYS A 191 -7.99 15.84 4.96
CA LYS A 191 -6.79 16.49 4.42
C LYS A 191 -6.49 16.02 3.00
N CYS A 192 -5.89 16.90 2.22
CA CYS A 192 -5.28 16.52 0.96
C CYS A 192 -3.80 16.17 1.19
N PRO A 193 -3.29 15.08 0.59
CA PRO A 193 -1.87 14.79 0.54
C PRO A 193 -1.04 15.95 -0.05
N ALA A 194 0.23 16.01 0.33
CA ALA A 194 1.17 16.96 -0.25
C ALA A 194 1.34 16.71 -1.77
N PRO A 195 1.57 17.74 -2.60
CA PRO A 195 1.68 17.58 -4.05
C PRO A 195 2.76 16.58 -4.52
N ASN A 196 3.83 16.41 -3.74
CA ASN A 196 4.90 15.45 -4.04
C ASN A 196 4.61 14.03 -3.54
N ARG A 197 3.45 13.79 -2.93
CA ARG A 197 2.99 12.50 -2.40
C ARG A 197 1.50 12.30 -2.74
N PRO A 198 1.14 12.19 -4.02
CA PRO A 198 -0.27 12.09 -4.46
C PRO A 198 -1.00 10.92 -3.81
N SER A 199 -2.31 11.00 -3.65
CA SER A 199 -3.07 9.86 -3.10
C SER A 199 -3.11 8.70 -4.09
N GLY A 200 -3.04 7.47 -3.61
CA GLY A 200 -3.50 6.30 -4.33
C GLY A 200 -4.93 5.93 -3.95
N LEU A 201 -5.48 4.98 -4.70
CA LEU A 201 -6.75 4.36 -4.37
C LEU A 201 -6.67 3.79 -2.95
N VAL A 202 -7.71 4.04 -2.15
CA VAL A 202 -7.92 3.36 -0.89
C VAL A 202 -9.24 2.60 -0.98
N VAL A 203 -9.16 1.28 -0.87
CA VAL A 203 -10.30 0.38 -1.04
C VAL A 203 -10.73 -0.18 0.31
N PRO A 204 -11.95 0.11 0.78
CA PRO A 204 -12.47 -0.48 2.00
C PRO A 204 -12.82 -1.96 1.80
N CYS A 205 -12.41 -2.80 2.75
CA CYS A 205 -12.76 -4.22 2.82
C CYS A 205 -13.38 -4.56 4.18
N VAL A 206 -14.35 -5.45 4.17
CA VAL A 206 -14.95 -5.98 5.40
C VAL A 206 -14.00 -6.98 6.06
N ASP A 207 -14.13 -7.14 7.37
CA ASP A 207 -13.49 -8.25 8.06
C ASP A 207 -14.13 -9.58 7.62
N ALA A 208 -13.33 -10.44 6.98
CA ALA A 208 -13.80 -11.75 6.53
C ALA A 208 -14.23 -12.66 7.70
N ALA A 209 -13.75 -12.41 8.93
CA ALA A 209 -14.16 -13.16 10.12
C ALA A 209 -15.59 -12.86 10.57
N THR A 210 -16.08 -11.64 10.31
CA THR A 210 -17.43 -11.21 10.70
C THR A 210 -18.42 -11.27 9.55
N ALA A 211 -17.92 -11.39 8.31
CA ALA A 211 -18.76 -11.42 7.13
C ALA A 211 -19.50 -12.75 6.94
N LYS A 212 -20.62 -12.70 6.20
CA LYS A 212 -21.47 -13.87 5.93
C LYS A 212 -20.67 -14.98 5.22
N PRO A 213 -20.67 -16.23 5.74
CA PRO A 213 -20.00 -17.35 5.09
C PRO A 213 -20.47 -17.55 3.64
N GLY A 214 -19.55 -17.89 2.75
CA GLY A 214 -19.84 -18.15 1.34
C GLY A 214 -20.11 -16.92 0.47
N LEU A 215 -20.01 -15.69 1.03
CA LEU A 215 -20.13 -14.45 0.27
C LEU A 215 -18.82 -14.06 -0.43
N TRP A 216 -17.68 -14.47 0.14
CA TRP A 216 -16.34 -14.06 -0.28
C TRP A 216 -15.53 -15.25 -0.78
N CYS A 217 -14.92 -15.09 -1.94
CA CYS A 217 -14.17 -16.11 -2.65
C CYS A 217 -12.82 -15.55 -3.10
N ASN A 218 -11.87 -16.45 -3.38
CA ASN A 218 -10.62 -16.02 -4.00
C ASN A 218 -10.89 -15.40 -5.38
N PRO A 219 -10.19 -14.31 -5.76
CA PRO A 219 -10.50 -13.60 -6.99
C PRO A 219 -10.30 -14.44 -8.25
N ALA A 220 -11.13 -14.21 -9.26
CA ALA A 220 -10.92 -14.75 -10.58
C ALA A 220 -9.64 -14.15 -11.22
N PRO A 221 -8.79 -14.99 -11.85
CA PRO A 221 -7.67 -14.52 -12.66
C PRO A 221 -8.12 -13.56 -13.77
N SER A 222 -7.34 -12.52 -14.05
CA SER A 222 -7.58 -11.67 -15.22
C SER A 222 -6.95 -12.25 -16.49
N SER A 223 -7.65 -12.06 -17.61
CA SER A 223 -7.18 -12.45 -18.94
C SER A 223 -5.88 -11.75 -19.32
N LEU A 224 -5.72 -10.48 -18.94
CA LEU A 224 -4.49 -9.73 -19.20
C LEU A 224 -3.29 -10.37 -18.51
N MET A 225 -3.41 -10.74 -17.23
CA MET A 225 -2.31 -11.38 -16.52
C MET A 225 -1.97 -12.75 -17.13
N ASP A 226 -2.97 -13.53 -17.54
CA ASP A 226 -2.74 -14.83 -18.20
C ASP A 226 -1.99 -14.69 -19.53
N VAL A 227 -2.36 -13.70 -20.36
CA VAL A 227 -1.67 -13.44 -21.62
C VAL A 227 -0.27 -12.90 -21.35
N TRP A 228 -0.10 -11.99 -20.39
CA TRP A 228 1.20 -11.42 -20.04
C TRP A 228 2.17 -12.50 -19.54
N LEU A 229 1.74 -13.45 -18.71
CA LEU A 229 2.57 -14.59 -18.32
C LEU A 229 3.00 -15.43 -19.53
N LYS A 230 2.10 -15.70 -20.47
CA LYS A 230 2.45 -16.43 -21.70
C LYS A 230 3.46 -15.65 -22.55
N GLN A 231 3.33 -14.33 -22.64
CA GLN A 231 4.29 -13.46 -23.34
C GLN A 231 5.67 -13.47 -22.66
N LEU A 232 5.72 -13.43 -21.33
CA LEU A 232 6.98 -13.52 -20.58
C LEU A 232 7.66 -14.88 -20.76
N HIS A 233 6.90 -15.97 -20.92
CA HIS A 233 7.43 -17.28 -21.23
C HIS A 233 7.87 -17.41 -22.69
N ASN A 234 7.08 -16.87 -23.62
CA ASN A 234 7.35 -16.90 -25.05
C ASN A 234 7.05 -15.51 -25.67
N PRO A 235 8.08 -14.70 -25.97
CA PRO A 235 7.92 -13.35 -26.50
C PRO A 235 7.17 -13.24 -27.83
N THR A 236 6.94 -14.35 -28.53
CA THR A 236 6.16 -14.35 -29.79
C THR A 236 4.65 -14.27 -29.56
N VAL A 237 4.18 -14.44 -28.33
CA VAL A 237 2.76 -14.26 -27.96
C VAL A 237 2.43 -12.76 -27.94
N VAL A 238 1.50 -12.34 -28.79
CA VAL A 238 1.03 -10.96 -28.88
C VAL A 238 -0.24 -10.77 -28.05
N LEU A 239 -0.34 -9.64 -27.35
CA LEU A 239 -1.56 -9.26 -26.63
C LEU A 239 -2.73 -9.04 -27.61
N PRO A 240 -3.93 -9.59 -27.37
CA PRO A 240 -5.10 -9.23 -28.14
C PRO A 240 -5.33 -7.72 -28.03
N THR A 241 -5.36 -7.01 -29.17
CA THR A 241 -5.59 -5.56 -29.24
C THR A 241 -7.00 -5.16 -28.78
N THR A 242 -7.87 -6.13 -28.50
CA THR A 242 -9.28 -5.98 -28.14
C THR A 242 -9.52 -6.42 -26.68
N LEU A 243 -9.09 -5.59 -25.74
CA LEU A 243 -9.71 -5.54 -24.41
C LEU A 243 -10.35 -4.15 -24.24
N THR A 244 -11.23 -3.79 -25.16
CA THR A 244 -12.19 -2.70 -24.92
C THR A 244 -13.14 -3.17 -23.82
N PRO A 245 -13.39 -2.38 -22.76
CA PRO A 245 -14.44 -2.70 -21.82
C PRO A 245 -15.76 -2.79 -22.59
N THR A 246 -16.49 -3.88 -22.42
CA THR A 246 -17.87 -4.01 -22.87
C THR A 246 -18.71 -3.04 -22.05
N THR A 247 -18.68 -1.76 -22.42
CA THR A 247 -19.67 -0.79 -21.98
C THR A 247 -20.95 -1.19 -22.66
N VAL A 248 -21.82 -1.90 -21.94
CA VAL A 248 -23.23 -2.01 -22.29
C VAL A 248 -23.76 -0.58 -22.30
N ARG A 249 -23.82 0.01 -23.50
CA ARG A 249 -24.42 1.31 -23.74
C ARG A 249 -25.94 1.10 -23.69
N PRO A 250 -26.67 1.74 -22.76
CA PRO A 250 -28.11 1.84 -22.89
C PRO A 250 -28.40 2.61 -24.17
N THR A 251 -29.19 2.01 -25.04
CA THR A 251 -29.77 2.66 -26.21
C THR A 251 -30.66 3.78 -25.71
N ASP A 252 -30.18 5.02 -25.78
CA ASP A 252 -31.06 6.18 -25.84
C ASP A 252 -30.52 7.20 -26.83
N THR A 253 -31.29 7.31 -27.91
CA THR A 253 -31.12 8.21 -29.03
C THR A 253 -31.60 9.59 -28.59
N ILE A 254 -30.69 10.52 -28.31
CA ILE A 254 -31.03 11.95 -28.28
C ILE A 254 -30.12 12.67 -29.26
N VAL A 255 -30.78 13.14 -30.33
CA VAL A 255 -30.25 13.99 -31.38
C VAL A 255 -29.91 15.36 -30.78
N ALA A 256 -28.67 15.83 -30.95
CA ALA A 256 -28.29 17.22 -30.72
C ALA A 256 -27.86 17.87 -32.06
N PRO A 257 -28.37 19.06 -32.40
CA PRO A 257 -28.03 19.75 -33.64
C PRO A 257 -26.65 20.46 -33.57
N PRO A 258 -26.01 20.74 -34.72
CA PRO A 258 -24.64 21.24 -34.79
C PRO A 258 -24.55 22.73 -34.47
N MET A 259 -23.52 23.12 -33.71
CA MET A 259 -23.10 24.52 -33.58
C MET A 259 -21.66 24.74 -34.06
N PRO A 260 -21.32 25.96 -34.52
CA PRO A 260 -20.21 26.20 -35.44
C PRO A 260 -18.88 26.39 -34.72
N MET A 261 -17.81 25.97 -35.40
CA MET A 261 -16.43 26.29 -35.08
C MET A 261 -16.18 27.79 -35.15
N SER A 262 -15.45 28.33 -34.17
CA SER A 262 -14.74 29.60 -34.29
C SER A 262 -13.38 29.46 -33.61
N GLN A 263 -12.33 29.48 -34.43
CA GLN A 263 -10.94 29.69 -34.05
C GLN A 263 -10.74 31.12 -33.56
N PRO A 264 -9.70 31.34 -32.73
CA PRO A 264 -8.79 32.42 -33.06
C PRO A 264 -7.33 31.96 -33.09
N THR A 265 -6.69 32.34 -34.18
CA THR A 265 -5.25 32.47 -34.40
C THR A 265 -4.70 33.58 -33.52
N ALA A 266 -3.58 33.34 -32.84
CA ALA A 266 -2.65 34.39 -32.43
C ALA A 266 -1.21 33.85 -32.38
N THR A 267 -0.44 34.26 -33.37
CA THR A 267 1.02 34.28 -33.45
C THR A 267 1.63 35.25 -32.43
N GLY A 268 2.82 34.95 -31.91
CA GLY A 268 3.66 35.96 -31.26
C GLY A 268 4.79 35.37 -30.41
N ALA A 269 6.01 35.40 -30.95
CA ALA A 269 7.25 34.98 -30.33
C ALA A 269 7.97 36.15 -29.63
N VAL A 270 8.50 35.94 -28.42
CA VAL A 270 9.73 36.53 -27.81
C VAL A 270 10.02 35.65 -26.57
N GLY A 271 11.19 35.10 -26.23
CA GLY A 271 12.56 35.57 -26.36
C GLY A 271 13.14 35.80 -24.96
N ALA A 272 14.02 34.89 -24.53
CA ALA A 272 15.06 35.00 -23.49
C ALA A 272 14.80 35.76 -22.15
N ALA A 273 14.91 35.03 -21.03
CA ALA A 273 15.54 35.56 -19.81
C ALA A 273 16.16 34.42 -18.99
N VAL A 274 17.46 34.55 -18.76
CA VAL A 274 18.42 33.61 -18.19
C VAL A 274 18.75 34.05 -16.75
N ILE A 275 18.75 33.08 -15.83
CA ILE A 275 19.62 32.92 -14.65
C ILE A 275 19.90 34.16 -13.78
N VAL A 276 19.19 34.33 -12.65
CA VAL A 276 19.73 34.85 -11.36
C VAL A 276 18.83 34.42 -10.20
N LEU A 277 18.84 33.17 -9.73
CA LEU A 277 18.21 32.78 -8.43
C LEU A 277 18.90 31.58 -7.74
N GLY A 278 20.20 31.35 -8.01
CA GLY A 278 20.93 30.17 -7.54
C GLY A 278 21.79 30.35 -6.27
N ALA A 279 22.00 31.58 -5.79
CA ALA A 279 22.99 31.82 -4.71
C ALA A 279 22.37 32.02 -3.31
N ALA A 280 21.10 32.41 -3.21
CA ALA A 280 20.46 32.69 -1.91
C ALA A 280 20.02 31.41 -1.17
N PHE A 281 19.59 30.37 -1.90
CA PHE A 281 19.09 29.13 -1.28
C PHE A 281 20.18 28.23 -0.70
N GLY A 282 21.39 28.27 -1.28
CA GLY A 282 22.53 27.46 -0.80
C GLY A 282 23.01 27.88 0.58
N VAL A 283 23.05 29.20 0.86
CA VAL A 283 23.54 29.72 2.16
C VAL A 283 22.56 29.40 3.29
N THR A 284 21.24 29.51 3.04
CA THR A 284 20.23 29.15 4.04
C THR A 284 20.25 27.66 4.40
N ALA A 285 20.47 26.77 3.42
CA ALA A 285 20.52 25.33 3.68
C ALA A 285 21.73 24.95 4.55
N VAL A 286 22.89 25.58 4.33
CA VAL A 286 24.10 25.34 5.13
C VAL A 286 23.93 25.85 6.56
N ILE A 287 23.34 27.05 6.74
CA ILE A 287 23.10 27.60 8.08
C ILE A 287 22.13 26.71 8.87
N VAL A 288 21.03 26.27 8.25
CA VAL A 288 20.08 25.36 8.91
C VAL A 288 20.72 24.01 9.24
N GLY A 289 21.57 23.48 8.35
CA GLY A 289 22.32 22.24 8.59
C GLY A 289 23.27 22.36 9.79
N VAL A 290 24.04 23.44 9.88
CA VAL A 290 24.96 23.68 11.00
C VAL A 290 24.20 23.89 12.32
N CYS A 291 23.09 24.64 12.30
CA CYS A 291 22.24 24.82 13.48
C CYS A 291 21.62 23.49 13.95
N PHE A 292 21.18 22.64 13.02
CA PHE A 292 20.62 21.33 13.36
C PHE A 292 21.68 20.41 13.97
N ILE A 293 22.90 20.37 13.42
CA ILE A 293 24.00 19.57 13.97
C ILE A 293 24.39 20.05 15.36
N ALA A 294 24.52 21.38 15.58
CA ALA A 294 24.86 21.93 16.88
C ALA A 294 23.77 21.66 17.93
N TRP A 295 22.50 21.76 17.54
CA TRP A 295 21.37 21.42 18.41
C TRP A 295 21.35 19.92 18.75
N PHE A 296 21.56 19.06 17.76
CA PHE A 296 21.59 17.61 17.96
C PHE A 296 22.74 17.17 18.86
N GLN A 297 23.94 17.74 18.67
CA GLN A 297 25.09 17.47 19.53
C GLN A 297 24.84 17.88 20.99
N ARG A 298 24.22 19.05 21.20
CA ARG A 298 23.86 19.52 22.55
C ARG A 298 22.85 18.58 23.23
N ARG A 299 21.84 18.14 22.47
CA ARG A 299 20.84 17.18 22.96
C ARG A 299 21.45 15.82 23.31
N LEU A 300 22.45 15.38 22.53
CA LEU A 300 23.15 14.12 22.79
C LEU A 300 23.95 14.19 24.09
N GLN A 301 24.60 15.33 24.34
CA GLN A 301 25.36 15.56 25.57
C GLN A 301 24.44 15.54 26.81
N GLU A 302 23.26 16.18 26.72
CA GLU A 302 22.26 16.15 27.80
C GLU A 302 21.82 14.72 28.15
N MET A 303 21.70 13.82 27.16
CA MET A 303 21.34 12.41 27.42
C MET A 303 22.49 11.61 28.04
N ILE A 304 23.74 11.89 27.65
CA ILE A 304 24.91 11.23 28.23
C ILE A 304 25.05 11.63 29.70
N ASP A 305 24.93 12.93 30.01
CA ASP A 305 25.03 13.43 31.39
C ASP A 305 23.89 12.90 32.27
N ALA A 306 22.67 12.78 31.71
CA ALA A 306 21.54 12.17 32.41
C ALA A 306 21.77 10.67 32.69
N THR A 307 22.48 9.96 31.80
CA THR A 307 22.80 8.55 31.98
C THR A 307 23.91 8.36 33.03
N GLU A 308 24.94 9.21 33.02
CA GLU A 308 26.04 9.15 34.00
C GLU A 308 25.57 9.51 35.42
N ASN A 309 24.68 10.51 35.56
CA ASN A 309 24.11 10.87 36.86
C ASN A 309 23.24 9.76 37.46
N ASN A 310 22.53 8.99 36.64
CA ASN A 310 21.75 7.85 37.12
C ASN A 310 22.64 6.66 37.56
N LEU A 311 23.87 6.56 37.05
CA LEU A 311 24.82 5.51 37.43
C LEU A 311 25.60 5.83 38.72
N ARG A 312 25.69 7.09 39.15
CA ARG A 312 26.43 7.49 40.38
C ARG A 312 25.63 7.40 41.69
N VAL A 313 24.31 7.12 41.66
CA VAL A 313 23.43 7.20 42.86
C VAL A 313 23.17 5.84 43.52
N ALA A 314 23.95 4.79 43.24
CA ALA A 314 23.85 3.53 43.99
C ALA A 314 25.01 3.38 44.99
N PRO A 315 24.86 3.82 46.26
CA PRO A 315 25.76 3.37 47.32
C PRO A 315 25.43 1.92 47.69
N ALA A 316 26.47 1.09 47.75
CA ALA A 316 26.39 -0.28 48.27
C ALA A 316 26.10 -0.26 49.79
N PRO A 317 25.18 -1.10 50.30
CA PRO A 317 25.02 -1.25 51.74
C PRO A 317 26.11 -2.19 52.28
N VAL A 318 26.91 -1.68 53.21
CA VAL A 318 27.88 -2.44 54.01
C VAL A 318 27.25 -2.73 55.38
N ASP A 319 27.18 -4.03 55.68
CA ASP A 319 27.10 -4.72 56.97
C ASP A 319 26.04 -4.33 58.03
N ALA A 320 25.13 -5.28 58.27
CA ALA A 320 24.73 -5.65 59.63
C ALA A 320 24.47 -7.15 59.68
N ILE A 321 25.44 -7.87 60.25
CA ILE A 321 25.32 -9.23 60.75
C ILE A 321 24.57 -9.16 62.08
N GLU A 322 23.39 -9.77 62.17
CA GLU A 322 22.93 -10.33 63.44
C GLU A 322 22.00 -11.52 63.19
N ALA A 323 22.35 -12.62 63.85
CA ALA A 323 21.70 -13.92 63.74
C ALA A 323 20.35 -13.93 64.45
N ASP A 324 19.35 -14.62 63.88
CA ASP A 324 18.58 -15.55 64.71
C ASP A 324 17.95 -16.69 63.92
N HIS A 325 17.88 -17.81 64.62
CA HIS A 325 17.36 -19.12 64.22
C HIS A 325 15.86 -19.09 63.90
N GLN A 326 15.41 -19.80 62.86
CA GLN A 326 14.53 -20.99 62.98
C GLN A 326 13.95 -21.46 61.64
N SER A 327 14.22 -22.74 61.37
CA SER A 327 13.27 -23.78 60.96
C SER A 327 12.48 -23.64 59.64
N SER A 328 12.70 -24.67 58.80
CA SER A 328 11.67 -25.50 58.16
C SER A 328 11.77 -25.59 56.64
N SER A 329 12.45 -26.65 56.20
CA SER A 329 11.97 -27.65 55.24
C SER A 329 11.39 -27.21 53.88
N GLY A 330 12.04 -27.69 52.81
CA GLY A 330 11.29 -28.37 51.75
C GLY A 330 11.59 -27.99 50.31
N LEU A 331 12.04 -28.98 49.55
CA LEU A 331 11.90 -29.17 48.09
C LEU A 331 12.74 -28.31 47.13
N TYR A 332 13.92 -28.84 46.77
CA TYR A 332 14.50 -28.67 45.45
C TYR A 332 14.49 -30.01 44.70
N GLY A 333 13.89 -30.03 43.52
CA GLY A 333 14.15 -31.05 42.49
C GLY A 333 15.28 -30.58 41.56
N PRO A 334 16.21 -31.45 41.14
CA PRO A 334 17.36 -31.04 40.33
C PRO A 334 17.01 -30.88 38.84
N LEU A 335 17.49 -29.77 38.27
CA LEU A 335 17.52 -29.47 36.84
C LEU A 335 18.58 -30.33 36.13
N VAL A 336 18.15 -31.02 35.07
CA VAL A 336 18.97 -31.81 34.16
C VAL A 336 19.62 -30.89 33.13
N THR A 337 20.94 -30.98 32.97
CA THR A 337 21.69 -30.40 31.85
C THR A 337 21.80 -31.39 30.68
N PRO A 338 21.65 -30.97 29.40
CA PRO A 338 21.98 -31.82 28.27
C PRO A 338 23.48 -31.81 28.00
N LYS A 339 24.04 -33.02 27.92
CA LYS A 339 25.44 -33.33 27.63
C LYS A 339 25.64 -33.44 26.12
N GLU A 340 26.69 -32.82 25.61
CA GLU A 340 27.24 -33.02 24.26
C GLU A 340 27.53 -34.50 24.01
N ALA A 341 27.12 -34.99 22.84
CA ALA A 341 27.49 -36.30 22.31
C ALA A 341 28.36 -36.11 21.07
N ASP A 342 29.57 -36.66 21.17
CA ASP A 342 30.62 -36.68 20.17
C ASP A 342 30.50 -37.94 19.28
N ARG A 343 30.85 -37.76 18.00
CA ARG A 343 31.49 -38.69 17.03
C ARG A 343 31.23 -40.21 16.98
N ARG A 344 31.04 -40.62 15.70
CA ARG A 344 31.76 -41.67 14.90
C ARG A 344 31.06 -43.01 14.58
N GLN A 345 31.14 -43.31 13.27
CA GLN A 345 31.34 -44.61 12.59
C GLN A 345 30.25 -45.69 12.74
N TYR A 346 29.52 -45.96 11.66
CA TYR A 346 29.70 -47.08 10.72
C TYR A 346 28.93 -46.80 9.43
#